data_AF-A0A935K5Y7-F1
#
_entry.id   AF-A0A935K5Y7-F1
#
_cell.length_a   1.000
_cell.length_b   1.000
_cell.length_c   1.000
_cell.angle_alpha   90.00
_cell.angle_beta   90.00
_cell.angle_gamma   90.00
#
_symmetry.space_group_name_H-M   'P 1'
#
loop_
_entity.id
_entity.type
_entity.pdbx_description
1 polymer ?
#
loop_
_entity_poly.entity_id
_entity_poly.type
_entity_poly.pdbx_seq_one_letter_code
_entity_poly.pdbx_strand_id
1 'polypeptide(L)'
;MRENFQKEIEVNIVGGGITFIKASVVKEIGLFDERYYIYGEELDLGYRSFLADYKMVVTSEAKVWHHHNWSRKNNKQHYFSYYYMNRAKILYFIKFALHKQLIIFLLKELFLFPVKVKWSHKTSDLKLIKYYYLGSYTEP
;
A
#
# COMPACT_ATOMS: atom_id res chain seq x y z
N MET A 1 13.61 -25.62 11.48
CA MET A 1 13.10 -24.57 12.38
C MET A 1 11.58 -24.53 12.22
N ARG A 2 10.84 -25.23 13.09
CA ARG A 2 9.36 -25.19 13.11
C ARG A 2 8.98 -24.50 14.42
N GLU A 3 8.89 -23.18 14.38
CA GLU A 3 8.36 -22.43 15.51
C GLU A 3 6.84 -22.62 15.55
N ASN A 4 6.29 -22.69 16.75
CA ASN A 4 4.85 -22.77 17.00
C ASN A 4 4.19 -21.45 16.61
N PHE A 5 3.94 -21.26 15.32
CA PHE A 5 3.15 -20.12 14.85
C PHE A 5 1.74 -20.23 15.42
N GLN A 6 1.23 -19.13 15.96
CA GLN A 6 -0.16 -19.05 16.37
C GLN A 6 -1.06 -19.41 15.18
N LYS A 7 -2.09 -20.23 15.46
CA LYS A 7 -2.98 -20.79 14.45
C LYS A 7 -3.69 -19.68 13.65
N GLU A 8 -4.21 -18.71 14.36
CA GLU A 8 -4.91 -17.54 13.83
C GLU A 8 -4.41 -16.28 14.52
N ILE A 9 -4.10 -15.26 13.72
CA ILE A 9 -3.58 -13.98 14.19
C ILE A 9 -4.49 -12.88 13.63
N GLU A 10 -5.11 -12.11 14.53
CA GLU A 10 -5.82 -10.89 14.16
C GLU A 10 -4.81 -9.83 13.72
N VAL A 11 -5.08 -9.19 12.59
CA VAL A 11 -4.18 -8.20 11.98
C VAL A 11 -4.95 -6.97 11.56
N ASN A 12 -4.27 -5.83 11.46
CA ASN A 12 -4.88 -4.58 11.00
C ASN A 12 -5.08 -4.54 9.48
N ILE A 13 -4.40 -5.43 8.75
CA ILE A 13 -4.50 -5.54 7.30
C ILE A 13 -4.03 -6.91 6.84
N VAL A 14 -4.69 -7.47 5.84
CA VAL A 14 -4.27 -8.68 5.13
C VAL A 14 -3.73 -8.31 3.75
N GLY A 15 -2.67 -8.98 3.33
CA GLY A 15 -2.15 -8.84 1.97
C GLY A 15 -3.05 -9.54 0.96
N GLY A 16 -3.28 -8.91 -0.18
CA GLY A 16 -4.21 -9.30 -1.23
C GLY A 16 -3.64 -10.28 -2.26
N GLY A 17 -2.43 -10.79 -2.05
CA GLY A 17 -1.92 -11.92 -2.82
C GLY A 17 -2.92 -13.08 -2.82
N ILE A 18 -3.43 -13.44 -1.62
CA ILE A 18 -4.56 -14.35 -1.44
C ILE A 18 -5.33 -13.93 -0.19
N THR A 19 -6.55 -13.45 -0.39
CA THR A 19 -7.47 -13.05 0.68
C THR A 19 -8.87 -13.55 0.35
N PHE A 20 -9.57 -14.05 1.36
CA PHE A 20 -10.98 -14.39 1.28
C PHE A 20 -11.79 -13.38 2.10
N ILE A 21 -12.87 -12.88 1.51
CA ILE A 21 -13.80 -11.96 2.16
C ILE A 21 -15.21 -12.55 2.08
N LYS A 22 -15.98 -12.43 3.16
CA LYS A 22 -17.38 -12.87 3.15
C LYS A 22 -18.17 -12.03 2.16
N ALA A 23 -19.04 -12.68 1.38
CA ALA A 23 -19.92 -11.98 0.45
C ALA A 23 -20.80 -10.93 1.16
N SER A 24 -21.21 -11.19 2.41
CA SER A 24 -21.96 -10.23 3.23
C SER A 24 -21.17 -8.95 3.51
N VAL A 25 -19.87 -9.07 3.81
CA VAL A 25 -18.99 -7.93 4.06
C VAL A 25 -18.87 -7.09 2.78
N VAL A 26 -18.63 -7.72 1.63
CA VAL A 26 -18.56 -7.03 0.33
C VAL A 26 -19.85 -6.29 0.00
N LYS A 27 -21.02 -6.86 0.31
CA LYS A 27 -22.30 -6.19 0.10
C LYS A 27 -22.48 -4.94 0.96
N GLU A 28 -21.83 -4.90 2.13
CA GLU A 28 -21.92 -3.79 3.06
C GLU A 28 -20.89 -2.70 2.74
N ILE A 29 -19.62 -3.06 2.61
CA ILE A 29 -18.52 -2.08 2.48
C ILE A 29 -18.13 -1.79 1.03
N GLY A 30 -18.61 -2.58 0.07
CA GLY A 30 -18.26 -2.50 -1.35
C GLY A 30 -16.98 -3.26 -1.73
N LEU A 31 -16.74 -3.36 -3.04
CA LEU A 31 -15.54 -3.98 -3.63
C LEU A 31 -14.29 -3.08 -3.49
N PHE A 32 -13.22 -3.41 -4.22
CA PHE A 32 -12.07 -2.53 -4.35
C PHE A 32 -12.46 -1.21 -5.03
N ASP A 33 -11.82 -0.13 -4.59
CA ASP A 33 -12.01 1.19 -5.18
C ASP A 33 -11.10 1.31 -6.41
N GLU A 34 -11.71 1.43 -7.60
CA GLU A 34 -11.05 1.43 -8.90
C GLU A 34 -10.06 2.58 -9.10
N ARG A 35 -10.13 3.62 -8.25
CA ARG A 35 -9.12 4.67 -8.22
C ARG A 35 -7.75 4.13 -7.80
N TYR A 36 -7.70 3.02 -7.06
CA TYR A 36 -6.44 2.30 -6.82
C TYR A 36 -6.21 1.29 -7.95
N TYR A 37 -5.12 1.47 -8.69
CA TYR A 37 -4.67 0.45 -9.64
C TYR A 37 -3.88 -0.67 -8.93
N ILE A 38 -2.91 -0.31 -8.09
CA ILE A 38 -2.09 -1.22 -7.27
C ILE A 38 -1.41 -0.45 -6.13
N TYR A 39 -1.05 -1.13 -5.04
CA TYR A 39 -0.36 -0.60 -3.85
C TYR A 39 -1.19 0.31 -2.93
N GLY A 40 -2.50 0.10 -2.83
CA GLY A 40 -3.34 0.79 -1.85
C GLY A 40 -4.77 0.25 -1.70
N GLU A 41 -5.21 -0.57 -2.63
CA GLU A 41 -6.51 -1.23 -2.67
C GLU A 41 -6.77 -2.09 -1.41
N GLU A 42 -5.74 -2.76 -0.91
CA GLU A 42 -5.82 -3.59 0.31
C GLU A 42 -5.93 -2.71 1.57
N LEU A 43 -5.18 -1.60 1.61
CA LEU A 43 -5.23 -0.63 2.70
C LEU A 43 -6.61 0.02 2.78
N ASP A 44 -7.16 0.38 1.63
CA ASP A 44 -8.50 0.93 1.50
C ASP A 44 -9.58 -0.05 2.00
N LEU A 45 -9.57 -1.28 1.48
CA LEU A 45 -10.55 -2.31 1.84
C LEU A 45 -10.42 -2.71 3.32
N GLY A 46 -9.19 -2.85 3.80
CA GLY A 46 -8.91 -3.18 5.20
C GLY A 46 -9.39 -2.08 6.14
N TYR A 47 -9.15 -0.81 5.80
CA TYR A 47 -9.62 0.30 6.63
C TYR A 47 -11.16 0.44 6.62
N ARG A 48 -11.81 0.25 5.46
CA ARG A 48 -13.28 0.17 5.39
C ARG A 48 -13.84 -0.99 6.21
N SER A 49 -13.17 -2.14 6.18
CA SER A 49 -13.55 -3.30 7.00
C SER A 49 -13.46 -2.99 8.48
N PHE A 50 -12.36 -2.35 8.91
CA PHE A 50 -12.16 -1.90 10.28
C PHE A 50 -13.25 -0.90 10.74
N LEU A 51 -13.59 0.08 9.90
CA LEU A 51 -14.64 1.06 10.21
C LEU A 51 -16.04 0.42 10.35
N ALA A 52 -16.26 -0.72 9.69
CA ALA A 52 -17.49 -1.52 9.79
C ALA A 52 -17.39 -2.63 10.86
N ASP A 53 -16.43 -2.53 11.79
CA ASP A 53 -16.23 -3.46 12.91
C ASP A 53 -15.94 -4.91 12.49
N TYR A 54 -15.39 -5.10 11.28
CA TYR A 54 -14.93 -6.41 10.81
C TYR A 54 -13.46 -6.66 11.16
N LYS A 55 -13.22 -7.86 11.67
CA LYS A 55 -11.88 -8.36 11.96
C LYS A 55 -11.23 -8.95 10.73
N MET A 56 -9.92 -8.74 10.62
CA MET A 56 -9.07 -9.38 9.63
C MET A 56 -8.14 -10.36 10.33
N VAL A 57 -8.01 -11.56 9.77
CA VAL A 57 -7.28 -12.67 10.39
C VAL A 57 -6.40 -13.35 9.35
N VAL A 58 -5.19 -13.71 9.74
CA VAL A 58 -4.29 -14.59 8.98
C VAL A 58 -4.25 -15.95 9.66
N THR A 59 -4.34 -17.03 8.88
CA THR A 59 -4.18 -18.40 9.35
C THR A 59 -2.84 -18.98 8.89
N SER A 60 -2.16 -19.70 9.77
CA SER A 60 -0.94 -20.44 9.45
C SER A 60 -1.23 -21.86 8.92
N GLU A 61 -2.49 -22.29 8.91
CA GLU A 61 -2.91 -23.61 8.41
C GLU A 61 -2.99 -23.67 6.90
N ALA A 62 -3.35 -22.56 6.25
CA ALA A 62 -3.38 -22.45 4.80
C ALA A 62 -1.99 -22.01 4.28
N LYS A 63 -1.45 -22.76 3.32
CA LYS A 63 -0.18 -22.44 2.67
C LYS A 63 -0.40 -22.29 1.18
N VAL A 64 0.12 -21.21 0.62
CA VAL A 64 0.08 -20.98 -0.81
C VAL A 64 1.39 -20.41 -1.31
N TRP A 65 1.72 -20.72 -2.56
CA TRP A 65 2.90 -20.26 -3.25
C TRP A 65 2.58 -19.01 -4.07
N HIS A 66 3.26 -17.90 -3.79
CA HIS A 66 3.17 -16.68 -4.56
C HIS A 66 4.46 -16.49 -5.36
N HIS A 67 4.38 -16.58 -6.68
CA HIS A 67 5.51 -16.36 -7.58
C HIS A 67 5.73 -14.88 -7.83
N HIS A 68 6.75 -14.31 -7.19
CA HIS A 68 7.05 -12.88 -7.26
C HIS A 68 8.08 -12.57 -8.37
N ASN A 69 7.61 -11.97 -9.47
CA ASN A 69 8.45 -11.58 -10.61
C ASN A 69 8.90 -10.11 -10.59
N TRP A 70 8.77 -9.44 -9.45
CA TRP A 70 9.27 -8.08 -9.28
C TRP A 70 10.75 -8.11 -8.87
N SER A 71 11.56 -7.28 -9.54
CA SER A 71 12.99 -7.23 -9.34
C SER A 71 13.46 -5.80 -9.13
N ARG A 72 14.26 -5.61 -8.08
CA ARG A 72 14.88 -4.33 -7.79
C ARG A 72 15.83 -3.83 -8.89
N LYS A 73 16.36 -4.74 -9.70
CA LYS A 73 17.24 -4.41 -10.84
C LYS A 73 16.44 -3.91 -12.05
N ASN A 74 15.12 -4.10 -12.07
CA ASN A 74 14.26 -3.59 -13.13
C ASN A 74 13.78 -2.18 -12.81
N ASN A 75 14.48 -1.18 -13.35
CA ASN A 75 14.18 0.23 -13.15
C ASN A 75 12.73 0.59 -13.49
N LYS A 76 12.13 -0.01 -14.53
CA LYS A 76 10.74 0.29 -14.91
C LYS A 76 9.76 -0.14 -13.82
N GLN A 77 9.90 -1.36 -13.31
CA GLN A 77 9.09 -1.85 -12.19
C GLN A 77 9.30 -1.00 -10.94
N HIS A 78 10.54 -0.58 -10.67
CA HIS A 78 10.86 0.31 -9.57
C HIS A 78 10.14 1.67 -9.68
N TYR A 79 10.24 2.34 -10.83
CA TYR A 79 9.58 3.62 -11.06
C TYR A 79 8.06 3.50 -10.94
N PHE A 80 7.51 2.43 -11.51
CA PHE A 80 6.10 2.10 -11.46
C PHE A 80 5.61 1.95 -10.00
N SER A 81 6.29 1.14 -9.19
CA SER A 81 5.92 0.95 -7.78
C SER A 81 5.92 2.28 -7.01
N TYR A 82 6.95 3.12 -7.17
CA TYR A 82 7.00 4.40 -6.45
C TYR A 82 5.92 5.39 -6.88
N TYR A 83 5.58 5.42 -8.17
CA TYR A 83 4.48 6.22 -8.69
C TYR A 83 3.15 5.80 -8.06
N TYR A 84 2.78 4.52 -8.17
CA TYR A 84 1.47 4.04 -7.68
C TYR A 84 1.38 4.03 -6.16
N MET A 85 2.45 3.68 -5.44
CA MET A 85 2.48 3.75 -3.98
C MET A 85 2.26 5.17 -3.46
N ASN A 86 2.86 6.18 -4.11
CA ASN A 86 2.73 7.55 -3.66
C ASN A 86 1.36 8.14 -4.03
N ARG A 87 0.86 7.83 -5.24
CA ARG A 87 -0.52 8.16 -5.64
C ARG A 87 -1.55 7.56 -4.69
N ALA A 88 -1.40 6.27 -4.37
CA ALA A 88 -2.27 5.56 -3.43
C ALA A 88 -2.27 6.20 -2.04
N LYS A 89 -1.11 6.61 -1.50
CA LYS A 89 -1.04 7.30 -0.20
C LYS A 89 -1.82 8.62 -0.18
N ILE A 90 -1.66 9.44 -1.23
CA ILE A 90 -2.34 10.73 -1.31
C ILE A 90 -3.86 10.53 -1.47
N LEU A 91 -4.28 9.61 -2.34
CA LEU A 91 -5.68 9.22 -2.48
C LEU A 91 -6.26 8.74 -1.14
N TYR A 92 -5.53 7.91 -0.39
CA TYR A 92 -5.95 7.43 0.92
C TYR A 92 -6.18 8.57 1.92
N PHE A 93 -5.23 9.51 2.02
CA PHE A 93 -5.39 10.66 2.92
C PHE A 93 -6.59 11.53 2.55
N ILE A 94 -6.82 11.76 1.25
CA ILE A 94 -7.94 12.55 0.76
C ILE A 94 -9.27 11.82 1.02
N LYS A 95 -9.35 10.54 0.63
CA LYS A 95 -10.56 9.72 0.73
C LYS A 95 -11.10 9.64 2.15
N PHE A 96 -10.22 9.52 3.14
CA PHE A 96 -10.60 9.39 4.55
C PHE A 96 -10.48 10.70 5.35
N ALA A 97 -10.40 11.85 4.66
CA ALA A 97 -10.33 13.19 5.28
C ALA A 97 -9.21 13.34 6.33
N LEU A 98 -8.08 12.65 6.12
CA LEU A 98 -6.93 12.62 7.02
C LEU A 98 -6.00 13.82 6.80
N HIS A 99 -6.57 15.03 6.83
CA HIS A 99 -5.86 16.27 6.46
C HIS A 99 -4.65 16.56 7.35
N LYS A 100 -4.75 16.27 8.66
CA LYS A 100 -3.63 16.45 9.60
C LYS A 100 -2.45 15.54 9.23
N GLN A 101 -2.74 14.28 8.93
CA GLN A 101 -1.74 13.28 8.54
C GLN A 101 -1.14 13.63 7.18
N LEU A 102 -1.94 14.13 6.23
CA LEU A 102 -1.47 14.64 4.95
C LEU A 102 -0.49 15.80 5.14
N ILE A 103 -0.82 16.81 5.96
CA ILE A 103 0.07 17.94 6.23
C ILE A 103 1.37 17.47 6.87
N ILE A 104 1.30 16.61 7.89
CA ILE A 104 2.51 16.05 8.53
C ILE A 104 3.35 15.27 7.51
N PHE A 105 2.72 14.48 6.65
CA PHE A 105 3.40 13.76 5.57
C PHE A 105 4.10 14.73 4.62
N LEU A 106 3.43 15.78 4.14
CA LEU A 106 4.01 16.78 3.24
C LEU A 106 5.18 17.54 3.88
N LEU A 107 5.08 17.88 5.17
CA LEU A 107 6.19 18.52 5.91
C LEU A 107 7.40 17.58 6.02
N LYS A 108 7.17 16.29 6.29
CA LYS A 108 8.25 15.28 6.30
C LYS A 108 8.85 15.10 4.91
N GLU A 109 8.03 15.12 3.85
CA GLU A 109 8.51 15.04 2.47
C GLU A 109 9.43 16.21 2.12
N LEU A 110 9.05 17.44 2.50
CA LEU A 110 9.86 18.63 2.30
C LEU A 110 11.20 18.53 3.04
N PHE A 111 11.16 18.16 4.33
CA PHE A 111 12.37 18.05 5.15
C PHE A 111 13.33 16.97 4.67
N LEU A 112 12.80 15.81 4.24
CA LEU A 112 13.61 14.68 3.78
C LEU A 112 14.02 14.79 2.31
N PHE A 113 13.55 15.78 1.57
CA PHE A 113 13.83 15.93 0.14
C PHE A 113 15.33 15.91 -0.19
N PRO A 114 16.22 16.67 0.49
CA PRO A 114 17.66 16.66 0.17
C PRO A 114 18.30 15.28 0.38
N VAL A 115 17.86 14.57 1.41
CA VAL A 115 18.32 13.21 1.73
C VAL A 115 17.87 12.23 0.64
N LYS A 116 16.63 12.35 0.17
CA LYS A 116 16.10 11.53 -0.93
C LYS A 116 16.82 11.77 -2.25
N VAL A 117 17.15 13.02 -2.58
CA VAL A 117 17.96 13.35 -3.76
C VAL A 117 19.32 12.67 -3.69
N LYS A 118 20.05 12.83 -2.58
CA LYS A 118 21.35 12.20 -2.37
C LYS A 118 21.27 10.67 -2.41
N TRP A 119 20.24 10.08 -1.79
CA TRP A 119 20.02 8.63 -1.77
C TRP A 119 19.66 8.08 -3.15
N SER A 120 18.79 8.78 -3.89
CA SER A 120 18.38 8.38 -5.24
C SER A 120 19.59 8.33 -6.15
N HIS A 121 20.46 9.35 -6.14
CA HIS A 121 21.71 9.34 -6.90
C HIS A 121 22.64 8.16 -6.56
N LYS A 122 22.67 7.73 -5.30
CA LYS A 122 23.57 6.66 -4.83
C LYS A 122 23.03 5.25 -5.12
N THR A 123 21.71 5.07 -5.06
CA THR A 123 21.07 3.74 -5.09
C THR A 123 20.28 3.44 -6.36
N SER A 124 20.02 4.46 -7.17
CA SER A 124 19.20 4.41 -8.38
C SER A 124 19.51 5.63 -9.28
N ASP A 125 18.62 5.97 -10.22
CA ASP A 125 18.70 7.18 -11.05
C ASP A 125 17.68 8.23 -10.52
N LEU A 126 17.94 9.51 -10.76
CA LEU A 126 17.06 10.64 -10.48
C LEU A 126 15.64 10.48 -11.05
N LYS A 127 15.47 9.66 -12.09
CA LYS A 127 14.15 9.30 -12.61
C LYS A 127 13.22 8.74 -11.53
N LEU A 128 13.74 8.05 -10.51
CA LEU A 128 12.92 7.53 -9.41
C LEU A 128 12.18 8.64 -8.68
N ILE A 129 12.88 9.75 -8.39
CA ILE A 129 12.31 10.94 -7.77
C ILE A 129 11.23 11.53 -8.66
N LYS A 130 11.50 11.65 -9.97
CA LYS A 130 10.51 12.13 -10.94
C LYS A 130 9.21 11.31 -10.87
N TYR A 131 9.29 9.98 -10.92
CA TYR A 131 8.09 9.12 -10.89
C TYR A 131 7.38 9.13 -9.52
N TYR A 132 8.12 9.20 -8.42
CA TYR A 132 7.53 9.34 -7.10
C TYR A 132 6.65 10.60 -7.02
N TYR A 133 7.20 11.76 -7.39
CA TYR A 133 6.46 13.02 -7.33
C TYR A 133 5.39 13.13 -8.42
N LEU A 134 5.58 12.53 -9.59
CA LEU A 134 4.53 12.46 -10.62
C LEU A 134 3.26 11.79 -10.07
N GLY A 135 3.42 10.75 -9.25
CA GLY A 135 2.29 10.09 -8.57
C GLY A 135 1.54 10.99 -7.59
N SER A 136 2.15 12.07 -7.10
CA SER A 136 1.49 13.04 -6.22
C SER A 136 0.52 13.98 -6.92
N TYR A 137 0.74 14.25 -8.21
CA TYR A 137 0.03 15.29 -8.96
C TYR A 137 -1.02 14.75 -9.92
N THR A 138 -0.93 13.47 -10.27
CA THR A 138 -1.95 12.80 -11.07
C THR A 138 -3.24 12.68 -10.28
N GLU A 139 -4.34 13.14 -10.89
CA GLU A 139 -5.65 13.15 -10.26
C GLU A 139 -6.02 11.76 -9.71
N PRO A 140 -6.56 11.70 -8.47
CA PRO A 140 -7.01 10.47 -7.84
C PRO A 140 -8.18 9.82 -8.58
#